data_AF-A0A2N7QD12-F1
#
_entry.id   AF-A0A2N7QD12-F1
#
_cell.length_a   1.000
_cell.length_b   1.000
_cell.length_c   1.000
_cell.angle_alpha   90.00
_cell.angle_beta   90.00
_cell.angle_gamma   90.00
#
_symmetry.space_group_name_H-M   'P 1'
#
loop_
_entity.id
_entity.type
_entity.pdbx_description
1 polymer ?
#
loop_
_entity_poly.entity_id
_entity_poly.type
_entity_poly.pdbx_seq_one_letter_code
_entity_poly.pdbx_strand_id
1 'polypeptide(L)'
;MANIFQLPVVTLEEPESAAYGAALQAIWTYKKEKGENISWNDLVNKLIRKSPMAAFPDPNLANFYRELQNQFDSLWRRLSLEFPKHRQFIDSHFFKVTSE
;
A
#
# COMPACT_ATOMS: atom_id res chain seq x y z
N MET A 1 -6.10 10.25 2.29
CA MET A 1 -4.91 9.78 1.54
C MET A 1 -4.41 10.79 0.51
N ALA A 2 -5.24 11.29 -0.42
CA ALA A 2 -4.80 12.22 -1.47
C ALA A 2 -4.02 13.44 -0.96
N ASN A 3 -4.50 14.11 0.09
CA ASN A 3 -3.82 15.28 0.68
C ASN A 3 -2.45 14.93 1.30
N ILE A 4 -2.31 13.76 1.90
CA ILE A 4 -1.07 13.31 2.56
C ILE A 4 -0.03 12.95 1.50
N PHE A 5 -0.43 12.16 0.49
CA PHE A 5 0.46 11.76 -0.62
C PHE A 5 0.66 12.86 -1.66
N GLN A 6 -0.16 13.91 -1.64
CA GLN A 6 -0.15 15.01 -2.61
C GLN A 6 -0.30 14.53 -4.06
N LEU A 7 -1.11 13.50 -4.23
CA LEU A 7 -1.37 12.85 -5.51
C LEU A 7 -2.85 12.47 -5.59
N PRO A 8 -3.44 12.47 -6.80
CA PRO A 8 -4.76 11.90 -7.01
C PRO A 8 -4.78 10.44 -6.55
N VAL A 9 -5.77 10.08 -5.74
CA VAL A 9 -6.01 8.70 -5.34
C VAL A 9 -7.20 8.19 -6.13
N VAL A 10 -6.94 7.16 -6.94
CA VAL A 10 -7.94 6.48 -7.75
C VAL A 10 -8.13 5.06 -7.22
N THR A 11 -9.37 4.60 -7.21
CA THR A 11 -9.70 3.20 -6.91
C THR A 11 -10.14 2.50 -8.20
N LEU A 12 -10.09 1.17 -8.20
CA LEU A 12 -10.68 0.38 -9.27
C LEU A 12 -12.20 0.27 -9.06
N GLU A 13 -12.95 0.07 -10.14
CA GLU A 13 -14.39 -0.26 -10.02
C GLU A 13 -14.58 -1.65 -9.38
N GLU A 14 -13.69 -2.59 -9.67
CA GLU A 14 -13.73 -3.95 -9.13
C GLU A 14 -13.03 -4.01 -7.76
N PRO A 15 -13.76 -4.30 -6.65
CA PRO A 15 -13.18 -4.39 -5.33
C PRO A 15 -12.27 -5.61 -5.15
N GLU A 16 -12.52 -6.72 -5.84
CA GLU A 16 -11.76 -7.97 -5.69
C GLU A 16 -10.49 -7.99 -6.55
N SER A 17 -9.63 -6.99 -6.34
CA SER A 17 -8.46 -6.70 -7.19
C SER A 17 -7.50 -7.89 -7.35
N ALA A 18 -7.34 -8.72 -6.31
CA ALA A 18 -6.47 -9.89 -6.36
C ALA A 18 -7.04 -11.00 -7.27
N ALA A 19 -8.31 -11.38 -7.07
CA ALA A 19 -8.97 -12.38 -7.89
C ALA A 19 -9.12 -11.89 -9.35
N TYR A 20 -9.41 -10.61 -9.53
CA TYR A 20 -9.51 -10.01 -10.85
C TYR A 20 -8.17 -10.02 -11.60
N GLY A 21 -7.07 -9.69 -10.91
CA GLY A 21 -5.72 -9.81 -11.47
C GLY A 21 -5.39 -11.25 -11.91
N ALA A 22 -5.75 -12.24 -11.10
CA ALA A 22 -5.55 -13.66 -11.46
C ALA A 22 -6.35 -14.05 -12.71
N ALA A 23 -7.60 -13.59 -12.84
CA ALA A 23 -8.42 -13.82 -14.03
C ALA A 23 -7.82 -13.17 -15.28
N LEU A 24 -7.33 -11.93 -15.19
CA LEU A 24 -6.63 -11.25 -16.29
C LEU A 24 -5.39 -12.02 -16.74
N GLN A 25 -4.60 -12.52 -15.79
CA GLN A 25 -3.42 -13.34 -16.07
C GLN A 25 -3.80 -14.65 -16.77
N ALA A 26 -4.85 -15.34 -16.31
CA ALA A 26 -5.32 -16.57 -16.94
C ALA A 26 -5.77 -16.33 -18.40
N ILE A 27 -6.50 -15.24 -18.66
CA ILE A 27 -6.91 -14.86 -20.02
C ILE A 27 -5.70 -14.59 -20.92
N TRP A 28 -4.71 -13.84 -20.40
CA TRP A 28 -3.51 -13.51 -21.17
C TRP A 28 -2.70 -14.76 -21.54
N THR A 29 -2.46 -15.65 -20.57
CA THR A 29 -1.74 -16.91 -20.80
C THR A 29 -2.47 -17.80 -21.81
N TYR A 30 -3.79 -17.97 -21.67
CA TYR A 30 -4.59 -18.75 -22.60
C TYR A 30 -4.48 -18.24 -24.05
N LYS A 31 -4.60 -16.92 -24.24
CA LYS A 31 -4.49 -16.30 -25.57
C LYS A 31 -3.08 -16.48 -26.16
N LYS A 32 -2.05 -16.31 -25.34
CA LYS A 32 -0.66 -16.56 -25.77
C LYS A 32 -0.42 -18.02 -26.18
N GLU A 33 -0.95 -18.99 -25.42
CA GLU A 33 -0.85 -20.41 -25.79
C GLU A 33 -1.57 -20.73 -27.10
N LYS A 34 -2.63 -20.00 -27.45
CA LYS A 34 -3.30 -20.08 -28.75
C LYS A 34 -2.55 -19.40 -29.90
N GLY A 35 -1.38 -18.83 -29.64
CA GLY A 35 -0.57 -18.13 -30.64
C GLY A 35 -1.04 -16.69 -30.92
N GLU A 36 -1.98 -16.14 -30.13
CA GLU A 36 -2.35 -14.74 -30.24
C GLU A 36 -1.20 -13.85 -29.73
N ASN A 37 -0.79 -12.88 -30.54
CA ASN A 37 0.16 -11.86 -30.12
C ASN A 37 -0.56 -10.73 -29.38
N ILE A 38 -0.97 -11.00 -28.13
CA ILE A 38 -1.65 -10.03 -27.27
C ILE A 38 -0.67 -9.37 -26.28
N SER A 39 -0.65 -8.03 -26.29
CA SER A 39 0.07 -7.24 -25.31
C SER A 39 -0.65 -7.27 -23.96
N TRP A 40 0.11 -7.40 -22.87
CA TRP A 40 -0.42 -7.28 -21.51
C TRP A 40 -1.10 -5.92 -21.29
N ASN A 41 -0.47 -4.84 -21.76
CA ASN A 41 -1.01 -3.49 -21.60
C ASN A 41 -2.34 -3.32 -22.34
N ASP A 42 -2.47 -3.87 -23.55
CA ASP A 42 -3.72 -3.74 -24.33
C ASP A 42 -4.87 -4.50 -23.66
N LEU A 43 -4.59 -5.69 -23.12
CA LEU A 43 -5.56 -6.49 -22.38
C LEU A 43 -6.03 -5.75 -21.13
N VAL A 44 -5.08 -5.27 -20.33
CA VAL A 44 -5.36 -4.61 -19.04
C VAL A 44 -6.06 -3.27 -19.25
N ASN A 45 -5.62 -2.45 -20.22
CA ASN A 45 -6.26 -1.17 -20.52
C ASN A 45 -7.70 -1.31 -21.00
N LYS A 46 -8.02 -2.44 -21.66
CA LYS A 46 -9.39 -2.73 -22.10
C LYS A 46 -10.30 -3.17 -20.96
N LEU A 47 -9.75 -3.89 -19.99
CA LEU A 47 -10.55 -4.60 -18.98
C LEU A 47 -10.59 -3.85 -17.64
N ILE A 48 -9.48 -3.28 -17.19
CA ILE A 48 -9.44 -2.53 -15.93
C ILE A 48 -10.16 -1.19 -16.09
N ARG A 49 -11.12 -0.96 -15.18
CA ARG A 49 -11.83 0.32 -15.06
C ARG A 49 -11.51 0.99 -13.75
N LYS A 50 -11.30 2.30 -13.82
CA LYS A 50 -11.10 3.16 -12.65
C LYS A 50 -12.46 3.66 -12.19
N SER A 51 -12.67 3.67 -10.88
CA SER A 51 -13.85 4.30 -10.29
C SER A 51 -13.86 5.80 -10.61
N PRO A 52 -15.04 6.39 -10.90
CA PRO A 52 -15.15 7.84 -11.09
C PRO A 52 -14.91 8.63 -9.78
N MET A 53 -14.94 7.97 -8.62
CA MET A 53 -14.75 8.59 -7.31
C MET A 53 -13.26 8.79 -6.98
N ALA A 54 -12.55 9.55 -7.81
CA ALA A 54 -11.16 9.93 -7.55
C ALA A 54 -11.09 11.04 -6.49
N ALA A 55 -10.19 10.89 -5.51
CA ALA A 55 -9.92 11.92 -4.53
C ALA A 55 -8.68 12.73 -4.98
N PHE A 56 -8.85 14.04 -5.15
CA PHE A 56 -7.76 14.95 -5.51
C PHE A 56 -7.22 15.68 -4.29
N PRO A 57 -5.91 16.04 -4.29
CA PRO A 57 -5.34 16.77 -3.18
C PRO A 57 -5.87 18.21 -3.13
N ASP A 58 -6.25 18.66 -1.94
CA ASP A 58 -6.46 20.07 -1.61
C ASP A 58 -5.13 20.67 -1.13
N PRO A 59 -4.60 21.72 -1.79
CA PRO A 59 -3.35 22.37 -1.40
C PRO A 59 -3.31 22.86 0.06
N ASN A 60 -4.43 23.35 0.59
CA ASN A 60 -4.49 23.86 1.96
C ASN A 60 -4.37 22.73 2.98
N LEU A 61 -5.10 21.63 2.74
CA LEU A 61 -5.02 20.43 3.58
C LEU A 61 -3.68 19.71 3.41
N ALA A 62 -3.09 19.72 2.21
CA ALA A 62 -1.78 19.14 1.96
C ALA A 62 -0.68 19.79 2.81
N ASN A 63 -0.68 21.13 2.90
CA ASN A 63 0.27 21.86 3.76
C ASN A 63 0.06 21.53 5.24
N PHE A 64 -1.19 21.53 5.70
CA PHE A 64 -1.53 21.14 7.07
C PHE A 64 -1.04 19.72 7.40
N TYR A 65 -1.30 18.74 6.54
CA TYR A 65 -0.86 17.36 6.75
C TYR A 65 0.66 17.21 6.67
N ARG A 66 1.36 18.04 5.88
CA ARG A 66 2.83 18.05 5.83
C ARG A 66 3.44 18.50 7.15
N GLU A 67 2.88 19.54 7.77
CA GLU A 67 3.33 20.00 9.10
C GLU A 67 3.12 18.93 10.17
N LEU A 68 1.97 18.25 10.14
CA LEU A 68 1.70 17.12 11.04
C LEU A 68 2.67 15.94 10.78
N GLN A 69 2.96 15.62 9.52
CA GLN A 69 3.92 14.56 9.19
C GLN A 69 5.30 14.88 9.74
N ASN A 70 5.76 16.14 9.68
CA ASN A 70 7.05 16.54 10.26
C ASN A 70 7.09 16.29 11.79
N GLN A 71 6.00 16.57 12.50
CA GLN A 71 5.91 16.28 13.93
C GLN A 71 5.90 14.77 14.21
N PHE A 72 5.13 14.01 13.43
CA PHE A 72 5.11 12.56 13.50
C PHE A 72 6.49 11.95 13.25
N ASP A 73 7.20 12.38 12.20
CA ASP A 73 8.53 11.90 11.86
C ASP A 73 9.55 12.18 12.97
N SER A 74 9.47 13.36 13.59
CA SER A 74 10.29 13.72 14.74
C SER A 74 10.04 12.79 15.93
N LEU A 75 8.78 12.53 16.27
CA LEU A 75 8.41 11.61 17.34
C LEU A 75 8.84 10.18 17.03
N TRP A 76 8.56 9.70 15.82
CA TRP A 76 8.92 8.37 15.35
C TRP A 76 10.43 8.13 15.46
N ARG A 77 11.26 9.07 14.99
CA ARG A 77 12.73 8.95 15.07
C ARG A 77 13.23 8.87 16.52
N ARG A 78 12.60 9.61 17.45
CA ARG A 78 12.98 9.58 18.87
C ARG A 78 12.54 8.31 19.57
N LEU A 79 11.32 7.87 19.32
CA LEU A 79 10.71 6.73 20.03
C LEU A 79 11.09 5.37 19.44
N SER A 80 11.37 5.29 18.14
CA SER A 80 11.73 4.02 17.47
C SER A 80 12.91 3.30 18.14
N LEU A 81 13.85 4.06 18.69
CA LEU A 81 15.03 3.55 19.40
C LEU A 81 14.71 3.02 20.80
N GLU A 82 13.60 3.44 21.41
CA GLU A 82 13.21 3.02 22.76
C GLU A 82 12.48 1.67 22.77
N PHE A 83 11.76 1.32 21.69
CA PHE A 83 11.02 0.05 21.63
C PHE A 83 11.91 -1.20 21.75
N PRO A 84 13.10 -1.29 21.11
CA PRO A 84 14.02 -2.42 21.32
C PRO A 84 14.56 -2.48 22.76
N LYS A 85 14.89 -1.34 23.37
CA LYS A 85 15.36 -1.28 24.75
C LYS A 85 14.27 -1.77 25.71
N HIS A 86 13.04 -1.31 25.50
CA HIS A 86 11.88 -1.79 26.25
C HIS A 86 11.66 -3.29 26.07
N ARG A 87 11.77 -3.81 24.83
CA ARG A 87 11.67 -5.26 24.58
C ARG A 87 12.75 -6.05 25.34
N GLN A 88 14.01 -5.62 25.27
CA GLN A 88 15.10 -6.25 26.03
C GLN A 88 14.87 -6.20 27.54
N PHE A 89 14.34 -5.08 28.05
CA PHE A 89 13.96 -4.95 29.46
C PHE A 89 12.89 -5.98 29.85
N ILE A 90 11.82 -6.13 29.05
CA ILE A 90 10.78 -7.13 29.29
C ILE A 90 11.35 -8.55 29.22
N ASP A 91 12.13 -8.87 28.19
CA ASP A 91 12.71 -10.21 27.99
C ASP A 91 13.63 -10.61 29.14
N SER A 92 14.44 -9.66 29.65
CA SER A 92 15.35 -9.90 30.77
C SER A 92 14.65 -10.08 32.12
N HIS A 93 13.48 -9.46 32.34
CA HIS A 93 12.79 -9.48 33.64
C HIS A 93 11.66 -10.52 33.71
N PHE A 94 11.05 -10.88 32.58
CA PHE A 94 9.88 -11.75 32.56
C PHE A 94 10.09 -13.08 31.83
N PHE A 95 11.07 -13.20 30.94
CA PHE A 95 11.29 -14.41 30.13
C PHE A 95 12.59 -15.16 30.44
N LYS A 96 13.30 -14.79 31.50
CA LYS A 96 14.47 -15.53 32.03
C LYS A 96 14.12 -16.52 33.15
N VAL A 97 13.19 -17.46 32.92
CA VAL A 97 13.12 -18.72 33.68
C VAL A 97 12.46 -19.80 32.80
N THR A 98 13.27 -20.61 32.13
CA THR A 98 13.18 -22.09 32.05
C THR A 98 14.21 -22.57 31.03
N SER A 99 15.41 -22.86 31.52
CA SER A 99 16.35 -23.75 30.84
C SER A 99 17.18 -24.40 31.95
N GLU A 100 16.54 -25.36 32.62
CA GLU A 100 17.15 -26.54 33.23
C GLU A 100 16.56 -27.77 32.54
#